data_AF-A0A2V7Y2M8-F1
#
_entry.id   AF-A0A2V7Y2M8-F1
#
_cell.length_a   1.000
_cell.length_b   1.000
_cell.length_c   1.000
_cell.angle_alpha   90.00
_cell.angle_beta   90.00
_cell.angle_gamma   90.00
#
_symmetry.space_group_name_H-M   'P 1'
#
loop_
_entity.id
_entity.type
_entity.pdbx_description
1 polymer ?
#
loop_
_entity_poly.entity_id
_entity_poly.type
_entity_poly.pdbx_seq_one_letter_code
_entity_poly.pdbx_strand_id
1 'polypeptide(L)'
;MPVSSARIPALVIAALVAALPVATSHAQTPLGDDALAQAVDADDLAAIKAAGPAVMSRLARLYPLSDETRRVRIAIAFYRLGWKSEEAKDALMADARTPNQALRINVQYALGRVSDDLAVVDVLLDNMQHDGSIVFRDKAACALAYDQVHLRPAQKVHLYEGLIRAMSDPKPDVRRIAALALQIQTGQDKGFHADDPPEMRGPAIGAWQKWLAEYRSQL
;
A
#
# COMPACT_ATOMS: atom_id res chain seq x y z
N MET A 1 90.04 16.96 31.35
CA MET A 1 88.82 17.75 31.04
C MET A 1 87.61 16.88 31.34
N PRO A 2 86.70 17.31 32.23
CA PRO A 2 85.58 16.50 32.69
C PRO A 2 84.38 16.68 31.76
N VAL A 3 83.68 15.59 31.42
CA VAL A 3 82.39 15.66 30.72
C VAL A 3 81.28 15.52 31.77
N SER A 4 80.59 16.64 31.97
CA SER A 4 79.42 16.81 32.82
C SER A 4 78.25 15.98 32.28
N SER A 5 77.66 15.12 33.10
CA SER A 5 76.42 14.40 32.80
C SER A 5 75.26 15.11 33.50
N ALA A 6 74.50 15.92 32.76
CA ALA A 6 73.24 16.49 33.21
C ALA A 6 72.10 15.48 33.03
N ARG A 7 71.35 15.18 34.10
CA ARG A 7 70.09 14.43 34.08
C ARG A 7 68.94 15.41 33.88
N ILE A 8 68.09 15.19 32.87
CA ILE A 8 66.82 15.91 32.63
C ILE A 8 65.66 15.03 33.15
N PRO A 9 64.63 15.59 33.80
CA PRO A 9 63.65 14.83 34.59
C PRO A 9 62.47 14.28 33.77
N ALA A 10 61.77 13.34 34.39
CA ALA A 10 60.65 12.56 33.84
C ALA A 10 59.43 13.42 33.47
N LEU A 11 58.85 13.11 32.30
CA LEU A 11 57.57 13.64 31.83
C LEU A 11 56.43 12.92 32.55
N VAL A 12 55.60 13.65 33.30
CA VAL A 12 54.35 13.14 33.88
C VAL A 12 53.26 13.29 32.82
N ILE A 13 52.75 12.17 32.30
CA ILE A 13 51.59 12.14 31.40
C ILE A 13 50.33 12.07 32.26
N ALA A 14 49.56 13.16 32.29
CA ALA A 14 48.24 13.20 32.90
C ALA A 14 47.21 12.60 31.92
N ALA A 15 46.56 11.50 32.32
CA ALA A 15 45.46 10.89 31.58
C ALA A 15 44.15 11.66 31.86
N LEU A 16 43.63 12.34 30.85
CA LEU A 16 42.33 13.01 30.87
C LEU A 16 41.25 11.97 30.49
N VAL A 17 40.47 11.49 31.46
CA VAL A 17 39.31 10.64 31.22
C VAL A 17 38.14 11.53 30.79
N ALA A 18 37.88 11.59 29.48
CA ALA A 18 36.67 12.23 28.96
C ALA A 18 35.46 11.33 29.23
N ALA A 19 34.55 11.78 30.10
CA ALA A 19 33.26 11.15 30.30
C ALA A 19 32.40 11.39 29.05
N LEU A 20 32.17 10.32 28.27
CA LEU A 20 31.23 10.35 27.16
C LEU A 20 29.79 10.42 27.71
N PRO A 21 28.91 11.29 27.17
CA PRO A 21 27.51 11.29 27.55
C PRO A 21 26.87 9.99 27.05
N VAL A 22 26.35 9.19 27.98
CA VAL A 22 25.47 8.06 27.67
C VAL A 22 24.19 8.65 27.11
N ALA A 23 24.04 8.63 25.79
CA ALA A 23 22.78 8.91 25.14
C ALA A 23 21.79 7.84 25.61
N THR A 24 20.86 8.24 26.48
CA THR A 24 19.70 7.41 26.82
C THR A 24 18.82 7.30 25.58
N SER A 25 19.08 6.24 24.80
CA SER A 25 18.13 5.77 23.80
C SER A 25 16.85 5.43 24.56
N HIS A 26 15.86 6.32 24.48
CA HIS A 26 14.51 6.02 24.91
C HIS A 26 13.98 5.02 23.89
N ALA A 27 14.24 3.74 24.14
CA ALA A 27 13.53 2.67 23.49
C ALA A 27 12.05 2.92 23.78
N GLN A 28 11.33 3.46 22.79
CA GLN A 28 9.91 3.69 22.87
C GLN A 28 9.26 2.33 23.16
N THR A 29 8.68 2.19 24.35
CA THR A 29 7.96 0.98 24.73
C THR A 29 6.94 0.69 23.64
N PRO A 30 6.90 -0.53 23.07
CA PRO A 30 5.86 -0.89 22.12
C PRO A 30 4.50 -0.59 22.74
N LEU A 31 3.64 0.13 22.02
CA LEU A 31 2.25 0.37 22.43
C LEU A 31 1.65 -0.97 22.90
N GLY A 32 1.01 -1.10 24.07
CA GLY A 32 0.32 -2.35 24.44
C GLY A 32 -0.84 -2.67 23.48
N ASP A 33 -1.38 -3.88 23.48
CA ASP A 33 -2.52 -4.21 22.59
C ASP A 33 -3.79 -3.44 22.98
N ASP A 34 -4.04 -3.25 24.28
CA ASP A 34 -5.12 -2.38 24.77
C ASP A 34 -4.92 -0.92 24.37
N ALA A 35 -3.69 -0.41 24.46
CA ALA A 35 -3.36 0.94 24.05
C ALA A 35 -3.46 1.11 22.52
N LEU A 36 -3.20 0.05 21.74
CA LEU A 36 -3.42 0.04 20.29
C LEU A 36 -4.91 0.09 19.96
N ALA A 37 -5.74 -0.70 20.64
CA ALA A 37 -7.18 -0.65 20.46
C ALA A 37 -7.74 0.74 20.79
N GLN A 38 -7.29 1.36 21.89
CA GLN A 38 -7.67 2.73 22.26
C GLN A 38 -7.22 3.76 21.22
N ALA A 39 -6.00 3.66 20.69
CA ALA A 39 -5.51 4.55 19.66
C ALA A 39 -6.32 4.42 18.36
N VAL A 40 -6.72 3.19 17.98
CA VAL A 40 -7.63 2.95 16.86
C VAL A 40 -9.00 3.57 17.11
N ASP A 41 -9.57 3.36 18.30
CA ASP A 41 -10.89 3.91 18.67
C ASP A 41 -10.89 5.44 18.68
N ALA A 42 -9.76 6.05 19.05
CA ALA A 42 -9.54 7.50 19.03
C ALA A 42 -9.15 8.08 17.65
N ASP A 43 -8.97 7.24 16.62
CA ASP A 43 -8.38 7.63 15.32
C ASP A 43 -7.00 8.33 15.44
N ASP A 44 -6.20 7.95 16.45
CA ASP A 44 -4.87 8.51 16.70
C ASP A 44 -3.82 7.84 15.81
N LEU A 45 -3.82 8.23 14.53
CA LEU A 45 -2.83 7.75 13.56
C LEU A 45 -1.40 8.11 13.98
N ALA A 46 -1.19 9.22 14.70
CA ALA A 46 0.15 9.62 15.10
C ALA A 46 0.74 8.63 16.11
N ALA A 47 -0.03 8.24 17.14
CA ALA A 47 0.36 7.21 18.09
C ALA A 47 0.54 5.84 17.40
N ILE A 48 -0.38 5.46 16.51
CA ILE A 48 -0.28 4.20 15.75
C ILE A 48 1.00 4.17 14.92
N LYS A 49 1.30 5.26 14.19
CA LYS A 49 2.50 5.36 13.35
C LYS A 49 3.78 5.40 14.18
N ALA A 50 3.77 6.03 15.34
CA ALA A 50 4.91 6.10 16.26
C ALA A 50 5.32 4.72 16.82
N ALA A 51 4.39 3.75 16.86
CA ALA A 51 4.70 2.36 17.24
C ALA A 51 5.57 1.61 16.21
N GLY A 52 5.82 2.20 15.04
CA GLY A 52 6.69 1.67 14.00
C GLY A 52 6.07 0.55 13.15
N PRO A 53 6.80 0.01 12.16
CA PRO A 53 6.26 -0.96 11.19
C PRO A 53 5.64 -2.22 11.79
N ALA A 54 6.10 -2.66 12.96
CA ALA A 54 5.55 -3.81 13.68
C ALA A 54 4.07 -3.63 14.09
N VAL A 55 3.54 -2.39 14.07
CA VAL A 55 2.13 -2.11 14.31
C VAL A 55 1.21 -2.78 13.28
N MET A 56 1.69 -3.03 12.05
CA MET A 56 0.89 -3.65 10.99
C MET A 56 0.43 -5.05 11.38
N SER A 57 1.34 -5.93 11.80
CA SER A 57 0.99 -7.29 12.23
C SER A 57 0.10 -7.29 13.49
N ARG A 58 0.20 -6.26 14.32
CA ARG A 58 -0.63 -6.12 15.53
C ARG A 58 -2.04 -5.66 15.21
N LEU A 59 -2.19 -4.67 14.34
CA LEU A 59 -3.48 -4.26 13.78
C LEU A 59 -4.15 -5.43 13.05
N ALA A 60 -3.38 -6.25 12.31
CA ALA A 60 -3.89 -7.42 11.60
C ALA A 60 -4.43 -8.48 12.56
N ARG A 61 -3.75 -8.72 13.70
CA ARG A 61 -4.26 -9.62 14.76
C ARG A 61 -5.48 -9.06 15.49
N LEU A 62 -5.54 -7.75 15.71
CA LEU A 62 -6.67 -7.09 16.35
C LEU A 62 -7.93 -7.11 15.45
N TYR A 63 -7.77 -7.05 14.13
CA TYR A 63 -8.85 -6.95 13.16
C TYR A 63 -9.94 -8.04 13.29
N PRO A 64 -9.63 -9.35 13.26
CA PRO A 64 -10.65 -10.39 13.36
C PRO A 64 -11.30 -10.48 14.75
N LEU A 65 -10.68 -9.90 15.78
CA LEU A 65 -11.20 -9.86 17.16
C LEU A 65 -12.12 -8.65 17.41
N SER A 66 -12.26 -7.78 16.41
CA SER A 66 -12.94 -6.49 16.52
C SER A 66 -14.37 -6.53 15.98
N ASP A 67 -15.23 -5.69 16.56
CA ASP A 67 -16.53 -5.39 15.95
C ASP A 67 -16.36 -4.66 14.60
N GLU A 68 -17.47 -4.51 13.85
CA GLU A 68 -17.45 -3.86 12.54
C GLU A 68 -16.97 -2.40 12.60
N THR A 69 -17.33 -1.66 13.65
CA THR A 69 -16.92 -0.26 13.81
C THR A 69 -15.41 -0.12 13.94
N ARG A 70 -14.79 -0.96 14.77
CA ARG A 70 -13.34 -0.96 14.94
C ARG A 70 -12.63 -1.55 13.71
N ARG A 71 -13.19 -2.57 13.04
CA ARG A 71 -12.65 -3.07 11.76
C ARG A 71 -12.60 -1.97 10.69
N VAL A 72 -13.61 -1.10 10.60
CA VAL A 72 -13.58 0.08 9.71
C VAL A 72 -12.39 0.98 10.05
N ARG A 73 -12.20 1.31 11.33
CA ARG A 73 -11.09 2.18 11.79
C ARG A 73 -9.73 1.54 11.53
N ILE A 74 -9.59 0.24 11.73
CA ILE A 74 -8.35 -0.49 11.42
C ILE A 74 -8.07 -0.46 9.91
N ALA A 75 -9.07 -0.68 9.05
CA ALA A 75 -8.90 -0.57 7.60
C ALA A 75 -8.46 0.85 7.18
N ILE A 76 -9.05 1.89 7.79
CA ILE A 76 -8.62 3.28 7.59
C ILE A 76 -7.16 3.48 8.02
N ALA A 77 -6.76 2.93 9.18
CA ALA A 77 -5.38 3.01 9.65
C ALA A 77 -4.41 2.32 8.67
N PHE A 78 -4.73 1.12 8.18
CA PHE A 78 -3.95 0.44 7.15
C PHE A 78 -3.78 1.27 5.87
N TYR A 79 -4.88 1.83 5.36
CA TYR A 79 -4.85 2.72 4.20
C TYR A 79 -3.93 3.93 4.42
N ARG A 80 -4.09 4.63 5.56
CA ARG A 80 -3.35 5.85 5.90
C ARG A 80 -1.86 5.58 6.15
N LEU A 81 -1.52 4.45 6.76
CA LEU A 81 -0.12 4.03 6.95
C LEU A 81 0.53 3.67 5.60
N GLY A 82 -0.19 2.92 4.75
CA GLY A 82 0.26 2.54 3.42
C GLY A 82 1.50 1.66 3.38
N TRP A 83 1.76 0.93 4.46
CA TRP A 83 2.87 -0.02 4.54
C TRP A 83 2.41 -1.38 4.06
N LYS A 84 3.26 -2.05 3.26
CA LYS A 84 3.00 -3.42 2.85
C LYS A 84 2.99 -4.34 4.07
N SER A 85 1.99 -5.20 4.18
CA SER A 85 1.90 -6.27 5.19
C SER A 85 1.02 -7.40 4.69
N GLU A 86 1.60 -8.59 4.67
CA GLU A 86 0.92 -9.82 4.27
C GLU A 86 -0.25 -10.14 5.21
N GLU A 87 -0.04 -9.96 6.51
CA GLU A 87 -1.05 -10.23 7.53
C GLU A 87 -2.21 -9.22 7.45
N ALA A 88 -1.92 -7.96 7.16
CA ALA A 88 -2.96 -6.95 6.93
C ALA A 88 -3.78 -7.29 5.67
N LYS A 89 -3.10 -7.71 4.59
CA LYS A 89 -3.76 -8.18 3.36
C LYS A 89 -4.68 -9.37 3.65
N ASP A 90 -4.20 -10.39 4.35
CA ASP A 90 -5.01 -11.58 4.67
C ASP A 90 -6.23 -11.23 5.52
N ALA A 91 -6.06 -10.38 6.53
CA ALA A 91 -7.16 -9.93 7.38
C ALA A 91 -8.22 -9.15 6.57
N LEU A 92 -7.80 -8.23 5.71
CA LEU A 92 -8.69 -7.42 4.88
C LEU A 92 -9.40 -8.22 3.80
N MET A 93 -8.75 -9.25 3.23
CA MET A 93 -9.35 -10.10 2.20
C MET A 93 -10.59 -10.84 2.69
N ALA A 94 -10.71 -11.12 3.99
CA ALA A 94 -11.91 -11.71 4.59
C ALA A 94 -13.17 -10.82 4.45
N ASP A 95 -12.98 -9.50 4.37
CA ASP A 95 -14.06 -8.51 4.29
C ASP A 95 -14.14 -7.82 2.90
N ALA A 96 -13.40 -8.27 1.89
CA ALA A 96 -13.39 -7.66 0.55
C ALA A 96 -14.77 -7.61 -0.14
N ARG A 97 -15.70 -8.49 0.30
CA ARG A 97 -17.08 -8.59 -0.17
C ARG A 97 -18.11 -8.57 0.96
N THR A 98 -17.74 -8.02 2.13
CA THR A 98 -18.68 -7.87 3.26
C THR A 98 -19.91 -7.04 2.87
N PRO A 99 -21.12 -7.37 3.37
CA PRO A 99 -22.32 -6.55 3.11
C PRO A 99 -22.28 -5.20 3.83
N ASN A 100 -21.43 -5.03 4.85
CA ASN A 100 -21.24 -3.73 5.50
C ASN A 100 -20.55 -2.76 4.53
N GLN A 101 -21.30 -1.80 4.01
CA GLN A 101 -20.81 -0.91 2.97
C GLN A 101 -19.62 -0.05 3.41
N ALA A 102 -19.65 0.48 4.64
CA ALA A 102 -18.57 1.31 5.17
C ALA A 102 -17.28 0.49 5.32
N LEU A 103 -17.38 -0.74 5.83
CA LEU A 103 -16.24 -1.64 5.96
C LEU A 103 -15.69 -2.01 4.58
N ARG A 104 -16.56 -2.39 3.65
CA ARG A 104 -16.16 -2.80 2.31
C ARG A 104 -15.43 -1.72 1.52
N ILE A 105 -15.85 -0.44 1.63
CA ILE A 105 -15.16 0.69 0.99
C ILE A 105 -13.73 0.80 1.53
N ASN A 106 -13.58 0.84 2.86
CA ASN A 106 -12.29 1.03 3.49
C ASN A 106 -11.35 -0.17 3.29
N VAL A 107 -11.90 -1.38 3.25
CA VAL A 107 -11.16 -2.60 2.91
C VAL A 107 -10.58 -2.51 1.51
N GLN A 108 -11.37 -2.14 0.50
CA GLN A 108 -10.87 -2.05 -0.89
C GLN A 108 -9.76 -1.02 -1.04
N TYR A 109 -9.90 0.14 -0.41
CA TYR A 109 -8.83 1.14 -0.38
C TYR A 109 -7.57 0.65 0.33
N ALA A 110 -7.73 0.04 1.51
CA ALA A 110 -6.60 -0.47 2.28
C ALA A 110 -5.87 -1.59 1.54
N LEU A 111 -6.58 -2.50 0.87
CA LEU A 111 -6.00 -3.56 0.05
C LEU A 111 -5.07 -3.03 -1.04
N GLY A 112 -5.45 -1.92 -1.69
CA GLY A 112 -4.57 -1.21 -2.64
C GLY A 112 -3.25 -0.78 -2.01
N ARG A 113 -3.23 -0.45 -0.72
CA ARG A 113 -2.09 0.17 -0.05
C ARG A 113 -1.18 -0.80 0.70
N VAL A 114 -1.65 -2.01 1.02
CA VAL A 114 -0.92 -2.95 1.88
C VAL A 114 -0.44 -4.22 1.18
N SER A 115 -0.84 -4.45 -0.06
CA SER A 115 -0.57 -5.70 -0.78
C SER A 115 0.39 -5.51 -1.96
N ASP A 116 1.12 -6.56 -2.33
CA ASP A 116 1.77 -6.78 -3.63
C ASP A 116 1.33 -8.10 -4.30
N ASP A 117 0.19 -8.64 -3.85
CA ASP A 117 -0.36 -9.95 -4.22
C ASP A 117 -1.30 -9.83 -5.42
N LEU A 118 -1.15 -10.72 -6.41
CA LEU A 118 -2.02 -10.78 -7.57
C LEU A 118 -3.44 -11.22 -7.22
N ALA A 119 -3.63 -11.98 -6.13
CA ALA A 119 -4.96 -12.35 -5.67
C ALA A 119 -5.79 -11.12 -5.24
N VAL A 120 -5.14 -10.09 -4.70
CA VAL A 120 -5.80 -8.81 -4.40
C VAL A 120 -6.18 -8.10 -5.69
N VAL A 121 -5.30 -8.11 -6.70
CA VAL A 121 -5.59 -7.55 -8.03
C VAL A 121 -6.79 -8.25 -8.65
N ASP A 122 -6.87 -9.58 -8.58
CA ASP A 122 -7.99 -10.36 -9.10
C ASP A 122 -9.31 -10.00 -8.42
N VAL A 123 -9.33 -9.90 -7.09
CA VAL A 123 -10.55 -9.52 -6.35
C VAL A 123 -10.97 -8.09 -6.66
N LEU A 124 -10.03 -7.15 -6.79
CA LEU A 124 -10.35 -5.77 -7.15
C LEU A 124 -10.84 -5.66 -8.60
N LEU A 125 -10.24 -6.39 -9.54
CA LEU A 125 -10.72 -6.45 -10.93
C LEU A 125 -12.12 -7.05 -11.01
N ASP A 126 -12.37 -8.13 -10.26
CA ASP A 126 -13.69 -8.75 -10.21
C ASP A 126 -14.75 -7.80 -9.60
N ASN A 127 -14.45 -7.16 -8.48
CA ASN A 127 -15.33 -6.15 -7.89
C ASN A 127 -15.57 -4.99 -8.87
N MET A 128 -14.54 -4.53 -9.57
CA MET A 128 -14.64 -3.47 -10.58
C MET A 128 -15.59 -3.86 -11.73
N GLN A 129 -15.58 -5.12 -12.15
CA GLN A 129 -16.32 -5.56 -13.34
C GLN A 129 -17.74 -6.08 -13.03
N HIS A 130 -17.90 -6.75 -11.88
CA HIS A 130 -19.06 -7.58 -11.58
C HIS A 130 -19.86 -7.13 -10.36
N ASP A 131 -19.38 -6.17 -9.56
CA ASP A 131 -20.18 -5.73 -8.42
C ASP A 131 -21.50 -5.11 -8.87
N GLY A 132 -22.59 -5.43 -8.17
CA GLY A 132 -23.92 -4.91 -8.49
C GLY A 132 -24.04 -3.39 -8.28
N SER A 133 -23.27 -2.82 -7.35
CA SER A 133 -23.24 -1.39 -7.06
C SER A 133 -22.14 -0.68 -7.83
N ILE A 134 -22.52 0.37 -8.56
CA ILE A 134 -21.56 1.24 -9.25
C ILE A 134 -20.55 1.88 -8.28
N VAL A 135 -20.95 2.13 -7.04
CA VAL A 135 -20.07 2.69 -6.01
C VAL A 135 -18.92 1.73 -5.72
N PHE A 136 -19.17 0.43 -5.58
CA PHE A 136 -18.09 -0.52 -5.32
C PHE A 136 -17.23 -0.80 -6.55
N ARG A 137 -17.82 -0.74 -7.75
CA ARG A 137 -17.04 -0.80 -9.00
C ARG A 137 -16.04 0.35 -9.09
N ASP A 138 -16.50 1.58 -8.83
CA ASP A 138 -15.66 2.79 -8.80
C ASP A 138 -14.55 2.68 -7.73
N LYS A 139 -14.88 2.22 -6.53
CA LYS A 139 -13.90 2.12 -5.43
C LYS A 139 -12.82 1.09 -5.72
N ALA A 140 -13.18 -0.04 -6.32
CA ALA A 140 -12.22 -1.02 -6.79
C ALA A 140 -11.31 -0.42 -7.88
N ALA A 141 -11.87 0.31 -8.85
CA ALA A 141 -11.09 0.99 -9.87
C ALA A 141 -10.12 2.04 -9.28
N CYS A 142 -10.56 2.82 -8.29
CA CYS A 142 -9.69 3.77 -7.58
C CYS A 142 -8.51 3.06 -6.91
N ALA A 143 -8.76 1.93 -6.23
CA ALA A 143 -7.70 1.14 -5.61
C ALA A 143 -6.70 0.60 -6.64
N LEU A 144 -7.18 0.16 -7.81
CA LEU A 144 -6.33 -0.28 -8.91
C LEU A 144 -5.55 0.87 -9.60
N ALA A 145 -6.05 2.11 -9.53
CA ALA A 145 -5.50 3.25 -10.26
C ALA A 145 -4.52 4.10 -9.45
N TYR A 146 -4.94 4.57 -8.27
CA TYR A 146 -4.21 5.57 -7.47
C TYR A 146 -3.47 4.95 -6.28
N ASP A 147 -4.07 3.94 -5.67
CA ASP A 147 -3.56 3.31 -4.45
C ASP A 147 -2.79 2.07 -4.82
N GLN A 148 -1.66 2.28 -5.50
CA GLN A 148 -0.86 1.24 -6.12
C GLN A 148 -0.59 0.11 -5.12
N VAL A 149 -1.28 -1.00 -5.36
CA VAL A 149 -0.84 -2.33 -4.94
C VAL A 149 0.64 -2.36 -5.31
N HIS A 150 1.51 -2.69 -4.35
CA HIS A 150 2.98 -2.59 -4.39
C HIS A 150 3.61 -3.58 -5.40
N LEU A 151 2.98 -3.75 -6.55
CA LEU A 151 3.33 -4.62 -7.66
C LEU A 151 4.65 -4.18 -8.26
N ARG A 152 5.53 -5.17 -8.44
CA ARG A 152 6.73 -5.01 -9.28
C ARG A 152 6.31 -4.85 -10.75
N PRO A 153 7.16 -4.28 -11.61
CA PRO A 153 6.87 -4.11 -13.04
C PRO A 153 6.33 -5.37 -13.73
N ALA A 154 6.94 -6.53 -13.48
CA ALA A 154 6.47 -7.79 -14.04
C ALA A 154 5.06 -8.20 -13.59
N GLN A 155 4.66 -7.86 -12.36
CA GLN A 155 3.32 -8.12 -11.85
C GLN A 155 2.29 -7.13 -12.40
N LYS A 156 2.69 -5.90 -12.73
CA LYS A 156 1.79 -4.91 -13.34
C LYS A 156 1.24 -5.37 -14.69
N VAL A 157 1.93 -6.28 -15.39
CA VAL A 157 1.42 -6.92 -16.61
C VAL A 157 0.02 -7.51 -16.37
N HIS A 158 -0.18 -8.25 -15.28
CA HIS A 158 -1.45 -8.89 -14.94
C HIS A 158 -2.56 -7.85 -14.71
N LEU A 159 -2.24 -6.78 -13.97
CA LEU A 159 -3.14 -5.64 -13.78
C LEU A 159 -3.55 -5.02 -15.12
N TYR A 160 -2.59 -4.73 -15.99
CA TYR A 160 -2.85 -4.12 -17.28
C TYR A 160 -3.68 -5.03 -18.19
N GLU A 161 -3.42 -6.34 -18.22
CA GLU A 161 -4.24 -7.30 -18.95
C GLU A 161 -5.70 -7.27 -18.48
N GLY A 162 -5.91 -7.25 -17.16
CA GLY A 162 -7.24 -7.18 -16.57
C GLY A 162 -7.99 -5.90 -16.96
N LEU A 163 -7.33 -4.75 -16.86
CA LEU A 163 -7.94 -3.46 -17.22
C LEU A 163 -8.21 -3.38 -18.73
N ILE A 164 -7.27 -3.81 -19.59
CA ILE A 164 -7.45 -3.80 -21.05
C ILE A 164 -8.63 -4.71 -21.46
N ARG A 165 -8.77 -5.88 -20.83
CA ARG A 165 -9.92 -6.76 -21.05
C ARG A 165 -11.24 -6.06 -20.66
N ALA A 166 -11.28 -5.37 -19.53
CA ALA A 166 -12.47 -4.67 -19.04
C ALA A 166 -12.92 -3.51 -19.96
N MET A 167 -12.04 -2.97 -20.81
CA MET A 167 -12.42 -1.99 -21.84
C MET A 167 -13.38 -2.55 -22.90
N SER A 168 -13.52 -3.88 -22.97
CA SER A 168 -14.49 -4.57 -23.83
C SER A 168 -15.83 -4.88 -23.14
N ASP A 169 -15.99 -4.58 -21.85
CA ASP A 169 -17.18 -4.95 -21.07
C ASP A 169 -18.48 -4.36 -21.66
N PRO A 170 -19.61 -5.08 -21.63
CA PRO A 170 -20.89 -4.53 -22.08
C PRO A 170 -21.34 -3.28 -21.30
N LYS A 171 -20.94 -3.13 -20.03
CA LYS A 171 -21.33 -2.00 -19.19
C LYS A 171 -20.45 -0.77 -19.48
N PRO A 172 -21.02 0.38 -19.91
CA PRO A 172 -20.22 1.57 -20.23
C PRO A 172 -19.41 2.12 -19.07
N ASP A 173 -19.90 2.01 -17.84
CA ASP A 173 -19.19 2.45 -16.64
C ASP A 173 -17.95 1.59 -16.37
N VAL A 174 -18.02 0.27 -16.52
CA VAL A 174 -16.85 -0.63 -16.41
C VAL A 174 -15.78 -0.26 -17.44
N ARG A 175 -16.18 0.00 -18.69
CA ARG A 175 -15.24 0.44 -19.73
C ARG A 175 -14.56 1.77 -19.37
N ARG A 176 -15.34 2.74 -18.87
CA ARG A 176 -14.85 4.07 -18.50
C ARG A 176 -13.85 4.01 -17.34
N ILE A 177 -14.19 3.29 -16.27
CA ILE A 177 -13.30 3.19 -15.10
C ILE A 177 -12.03 2.38 -15.42
N ALA A 178 -12.11 1.35 -16.28
CA ALA A 178 -10.93 0.59 -16.72
C ALA A 178 -9.98 1.45 -17.56
N ALA A 179 -10.51 2.21 -18.52
CA ALA A 179 -9.72 3.14 -19.34
C ALA A 179 -9.10 4.25 -18.48
N LEU A 180 -9.86 4.82 -17.55
CA LEU A 180 -9.35 5.82 -16.62
C LEU A 180 -8.23 5.25 -15.73
N ALA A 181 -8.39 4.05 -15.18
CA ALA A 181 -7.36 3.40 -14.38
C ALA A 181 -6.07 3.16 -15.17
N LEU A 182 -6.16 2.73 -16.44
CA LEU A 182 -5.00 2.62 -17.33
C LEU A 182 -4.35 3.98 -17.59
N GLN A 183 -5.15 5.03 -17.80
CA GLN A 183 -4.64 6.38 -18.00
C GLN A 183 -3.89 6.90 -16.78
N ILE A 184 -4.42 6.68 -15.58
CA ILE A 184 -3.75 7.08 -14.34
C ILE A 184 -2.44 6.29 -14.14
N GLN A 185 -2.46 4.99 -14.41
CA GLN A 185 -1.28 4.12 -14.23
C GLN A 185 -0.15 4.40 -15.23
N THR A 186 -0.47 4.86 -16.44
CA THR A 186 0.48 4.90 -17.56
C THR A 186 0.65 6.28 -18.18
N GLY A 187 -0.21 7.24 -17.85
CA GLY A 187 -0.28 8.57 -18.45
C GLY A 187 -0.84 8.62 -19.88
N GLN A 188 -1.41 7.51 -20.39
CA GLN A 188 -1.85 7.39 -21.79
C GLN A 188 -3.35 7.05 -21.87
N ASP A 189 -4.08 7.53 -22.88
CA ASP A 189 -5.49 7.18 -23.10
C ASP A 189 -5.74 6.30 -24.34
N LYS A 190 -4.77 6.29 -25.27
CA LYS A 190 -4.85 5.66 -26.60
C LYS A 190 -6.09 6.07 -27.40
N GLY A 191 -6.65 7.27 -27.13
CA GLY A 191 -7.87 7.76 -27.77
C GLY A 191 -9.11 6.90 -27.53
N PHE A 192 -9.17 6.15 -26.43
CA PHE A 192 -10.32 5.30 -26.14
C PHE A 192 -11.53 6.13 -25.66
N HIS A 193 -12.69 5.88 -26.27
CA HIS A 193 -13.98 6.42 -25.83
C HIS A 193 -14.90 5.29 -25.38
N ALA A 194 -15.33 5.34 -24.12
CA ALA A 194 -16.10 4.26 -23.51
C ALA A 194 -17.50 4.10 -24.13
N ASP A 195 -18.10 5.17 -24.63
CA ASP A 195 -19.47 5.14 -25.16
C ASP A 195 -19.54 4.81 -26.66
N ASP A 196 -18.38 4.64 -27.31
CA ASP A 196 -18.30 4.28 -28.73
C ASP A 196 -18.81 2.85 -29.00
N PRO A 197 -19.36 2.60 -30.21
CA PRO A 197 -19.68 1.26 -30.68
C PRO A 197 -18.47 0.31 -30.59
N PRO A 198 -18.68 -1.01 -30.37
CA PRO A 198 -17.59 -1.99 -30.27
C PRO A 198 -16.54 -1.91 -31.37
N GLU A 199 -16.96 -1.69 -32.62
CA GLU A 199 -16.10 -1.56 -33.80
C GLU A 199 -15.18 -0.33 -33.75
N MET A 200 -15.62 0.76 -33.12
CA MET A 200 -14.84 1.99 -32.96
C MET A 200 -13.89 1.93 -31.77
N ARG A 201 -14.20 1.08 -30.77
CA ARG A 201 -13.31 0.83 -29.62
C ARG A 201 -12.12 -0.07 -29.94
N GLY A 202 -12.27 -0.94 -30.95
CA GLY A 202 -11.28 -1.95 -31.34
C GLY A 202 -9.86 -1.41 -31.56
N PRO A 203 -9.67 -0.33 -32.36
CA PRO A 203 -8.33 0.24 -32.60
C PRO A 203 -7.62 0.70 -31.33
N ALA A 204 -8.31 1.39 -30.41
CA ALA A 204 -7.73 1.85 -29.15
C ALA A 204 -7.36 0.67 -28.21
N ILE A 205 -8.22 -0.35 -28.13
CA ILE A 205 -7.93 -1.59 -27.39
C ILE A 205 -6.71 -2.31 -27.99
N GLY A 206 -6.62 -2.40 -29.32
CA GLY A 206 -5.46 -2.96 -30.02
C GLY A 206 -4.16 -2.18 -29.75
N ALA A 207 -4.23 -0.86 -29.67
CA ALA A 207 -3.09 -0.02 -29.30
C ALA A 207 -2.62 -0.27 -27.86
N TRP A 208 -3.56 -0.51 -26.92
CA TRP A 208 -3.23 -0.93 -25.56
C TRP A 208 -2.58 -2.32 -25.50
N GLN A 209 -3.11 -3.30 -26.24
CA GLN A 209 -2.55 -4.64 -26.32
C GLN A 209 -1.12 -4.63 -26.89
N LYS A 210 -0.89 -3.85 -27.94
CA LYS A 210 0.44 -3.65 -28.52
C LYS A 210 1.40 -3.02 -27.50
N TRP A 211 0.99 -1.94 -26.84
CA TRP A 211 1.78 -1.31 -25.78
C TRP A 211 2.13 -2.28 -24.65
N LEU A 212 1.18 -3.12 -24.23
CA LEU A 212 1.42 -4.10 -23.18
C LEU A 212 2.42 -5.18 -23.62
N ALA A 213 2.37 -5.62 -24.89
CA ALA A 213 3.36 -6.54 -25.44
C ALA A 213 4.77 -5.91 -25.47
N GLU A 214 4.87 -4.64 -25.84
CA GLU A 214 6.13 -3.87 -25.79
C GLU A 214 6.63 -3.72 -24.35
N TYR A 215 5.75 -3.35 -23.41
CA TYR A 215 6.08 -3.26 -21.99
C TYR A 215 6.64 -4.58 -21.46
N ARG A 216 5.98 -5.71 -21.78
CA ARG A 216 6.44 -7.05 -21.39
C ARG A 216 7.83 -7.39 -21.95
N SER A 217 8.13 -6.94 -23.17
CA SER A 217 9.44 -7.21 -23.81
C SER A 217 10.61 -6.44 -23.19
N GLN A 218 10.32 -5.44 -22.36
CA GLN A 218 11.31 -4.55 -21.72
C GLN A 218 11.54 -4.86 -20.24
N LEU A 219 10.86 -5.89 -19.69
CA LEU A 219 11.04 -6.36 -18.32
C LEU A 219 12.31 -7.19 -18.16
#